data_AF-G5JMK6-F1
#
_entry.id   AF-G5JMK6-F1
#
_cell.length_a   1.000
_cell.length_b   1.000
_cell.length_c   1.000
_cell.angle_alpha   90.00
_cell.angle_beta   90.00
_cell.angle_gamma   90.00
#
_symmetry.space_group_name_H-M   'P 1'
#
loop_
_entity.id
_entity.type
_entity.pdbx_description
1 polymer ?
#
loop_
_entity_poly.entity_id
_entity_poly.type
_entity_poly.pdbx_seq_one_letter_code
_entity_poly.pdbx_strand_id
1 'polypeptide(L)'
;MSKPINIAFKTDAAIVQSARDVFKAHNYSLTGALRTFLTNVAVTGEVDLPSPEELEKERLLRELQAEVKASLTEMAAGQYYTEEELRDYLDI
;
A
#
# COMPACT_ATOMS: atom_id res chain seq x y z
N MET A 1 -23.68 0.97 -29.68
CA MET A 1 -22.61 1.68 -28.94
C MET A 1 -23.17 2.10 -27.60
N SER A 2 -22.58 1.64 -26.49
CA SER A 2 -23.00 2.06 -25.14
C SER A 2 -22.56 3.49 -24.87
N LYS A 3 -23.41 4.27 -24.21
CA LYS A 3 -23.19 5.71 -23.96
C LYS A 3 -22.16 5.88 -22.84
N PRO A 4 -21.22 6.84 -22.91
CA PRO A 4 -20.28 7.08 -21.82
C PRO A 4 -21.06 7.50 -20.56
N ILE A 5 -20.79 6.82 -19.45
CA ILE A 5 -21.36 7.12 -18.12
C ILE A 5 -20.30 7.88 -17.33
N ASN A 6 -20.68 9.04 -16.80
CA ASN A 6 -19.85 9.77 -15.85
C ASN A 6 -20.09 9.22 -14.45
N ILE A 7 -19.02 8.78 -13.78
CA ILE A 7 -19.06 8.25 -12.41
C ILE A 7 -18.32 9.25 -11.52
N ALA A 8 -19.00 9.75 -10.49
CA ALA A 8 -18.42 10.59 -9.45
C ALA A 8 -18.42 9.82 -8.14
N PHE A 9 -17.26 9.71 -7.49
CA PHE A 9 -17.10 9.08 -6.19
C PHE A 9 -16.49 10.08 -5.22
N LYS A 10 -16.98 10.10 -3.98
CA LYS A 10 -16.37 10.85 -2.88
C LYS A 10 -15.32 9.96 -2.23
N THR A 11 -14.12 10.48 -2.06
CA THR A 11 -12.98 9.77 -1.46
C THR A 11 -12.02 10.78 -0.86
N ASP A 12 -11.08 10.29 -0.05
CA ASP A 12 -9.99 11.09 0.49
C ASP A 12 -9.04 11.57 -0.63
N ALA A 13 -8.72 12.87 -0.63
CA ALA A 13 -7.84 13.49 -1.60
C ALA A 13 -6.39 12.98 -1.49
N ALA A 14 -5.91 12.67 -0.28
CA ALA A 14 -4.58 12.14 -0.04
C ALA A 14 -4.43 10.76 -0.68
N ILE A 15 -5.41 9.87 -0.51
CA ILE A 15 -5.41 8.53 -1.12
C ILE A 15 -5.37 8.64 -2.65
N VAL A 16 -6.18 9.53 -3.23
CA VAL A 16 -6.19 9.76 -4.69
C VAL A 16 -4.84 10.26 -5.19
N GLN A 17 -4.20 11.14 -4.43
CA GLN A 17 -2.92 11.70 -4.81
C GLN A 17 -1.81 10.64 -4.74
N SER A 18 -1.74 9.85 -3.66
CA SER A 18 -0.80 8.73 -3.55
C SER A 18 -1.02 7.69 -4.66
N ALA A 19 -2.26 7.29 -4.92
CA ALA A 19 -2.57 6.36 -6.01
C ALA A 19 -2.18 6.92 -7.38
N ARG A 20 -2.39 8.22 -7.62
CA ARG A 20 -2.00 8.90 -8.86
C ARG A 20 -0.48 8.86 -9.05
N ASP A 21 0.31 9.07 -8.00
CA ASP A 21 1.76 9.07 -8.10
C ASP A 21 2.30 7.66 -8.41
N VAL A 22 1.70 6.62 -7.82
CA VAL A 22 1.96 5.21 -8.18
C VAL A 22 1.61 4.96 -9.65
N PHE A 23 0.40 5.31 -10.10
CA PHE A 23 0.01 5.10 -11.49
C PHE A 23 0.95 5.81 -12.48
N LYS A 24 1.37 7.04 -12.17
CA LYS A 24 2.35 7.78 -12.99
C LYS A 24 3.69 7.05 -13.08
N ALA A 25 4.19 6.51 -11.98
CA ALA A 25 5.43 5.74 -11.96
C ALA A 25 5.36 4.51 -12.88
N HIS A 26 4.15 3.96 -13.08
CA HIS A 26 3.88 2.82 -13.97
C HIS A 26 3.34 3.23 -15.36
N ASN A 27 3.48 4.50 -15.77
CA ASN A 27 2.99 5.04 -17.05
C ASN A 27 1.47 4.94 -17.28
N TYR A 28 0.69 4.86 -16.20
CA TYR A 28 -0.77 4.89 -16.26
C TYR A 28 -1.32 6.25 -15.81
N SER A 29 -2.43 6.67 -16.44
CA SER A 29 -3.28 7.74 -15.89
C SER A 29 -4.32 7.14 -14.94
N LEU A 30 -4.70 7.89 -13.90
CA LEU A 30 -5.72 7.44 -12.93
C LEU A 30 -7.02 7.00 -13.63
N THR A 31 -7.49 7.80 -14.59
CA THR A 31 -8.70 7.47 -15.36
C THR A 31 -8.52 6.25 -16.25
N GLY A 32 -7.34 6.07 -16.85
CA GLY A 32 -7.02 4.89 -17.67
C GLY A 32 -6.98 3.62 -16.83
N ALA A 33 -6.36 3.68 -15.64
CA ALA A 33 -6.28 2.57 -14.71
C ALA A 33 -7.68 2.16 -14.22
N LEU A 34 -8.50 3.11 -13.77
CA LEU A 34 -9.88 2.84 -13.33
C LEU A 34 -10.74 2.24 -14.45
N ARG A 35 -10.61 2.75 -15.68
CA ARG A 35 -11.34 2.20 -16.84
C ARG A 35 -10.91 0.76 -17.12
N THR A 36 -9.62 0.48 -17.04
CA THR A 36 -9.07 -0.86 -17.27
C THR A 36 -9.55 -1.82 -16.19
N PHE A 37 -9.54 -1.39 -14.91
CA PHE A 37 -10.07 -2.16 -13.79
C PHE A 37 -11.55 -2.52 -13.99
N LEU A 38 -12.41 -1.55 -14.27
CA LEU A 38 -13.83 -1.80 -14.51
C LEU A 38 -14.06 -2.73 -15.72
N THR A 39 -13.25 -2.58 -16.76
CA THR A 39 -13.31 -3.45 -17.95
C THR A 39 -12.90 -4.88 -17.58
N ASN A 40 -11.84 -5.05 -16.78
CA ASN A 40 -11.39 -6.36 -16.31
C ASN A 40 -12.47 -7.07 -15.51
N VAL A 41 -13.10 -6.39 -14.54
CA VAL A 41 -14.21 -6.95 -13.75
C VAL A 41 -15.38 -7.36 -14.64
N ALA A 42 -15.75 -6.51 -15.62
CA ALA A 42 -16.86 -6.80 -16.53
C ALA A 42 -16.58 -7.99 -17.48
N VAL A 43 -15.32 -8.21 -17.86
CA VAL A 43 -14.91 -9.30 -18.77
C VAL A 43 -14.70 -10.61 -18.02
N THR A 44 -14.05 -10.57 -16.86
CA THR A 44 -13.70 -11.77 -16.07
C THR A 44 -14.84 -12.22 -15.17
N GLY A 45 -15.72 -11.30 -14.75
CA GLY A 45 -16.73 -11.56 -13.73
C GLY A 45 -16.15 -11.64 -12.31
N GLU A 46 -14.86 -11.36 -12.13
CA GLU A 46 -14.16 -11.46 -10.86
C GLU A 46 -13.80 -10.07 -10.33
N VAL A 47 -13.92 -9.89 -9.00
CA VAL A 47 -13.50 -8.67 -8.30
C VAL A 47 -12.26 -9.01 -7.49
N ASP A 48 -11.09 -8.73 -8.05
CA ASP A 48 -9.81 -8.87 -7.37
C ASP A 48 -9.50 -7.60 -6.57
N LEU A 49 -10.25 -7.39 -5.49
CA LEU A 49 -10.01 -6.33 -4.51
C LEU A 49 -9.88 -6.96 -3.12
N PRO A 50 -8.75 -6.77 -2.42
CA PRO A 50 -8.61 -7.20 -1.05
C PRO A 50 -9.64 -6.50 -0.15
N SER A 51 -10.11 -7.22 0.85
CA SER A 51 -10.97 -6.69 1.90
C SER A 51 -10.25 -5.58 2.69
N PRO A 52 -10.99 -4.71 3.39
CA PRO A 52 -10.39 -3.68 4.24
C PRO A 52 -9.43 -4.26 5.29
N GLU A 53 -9.72 -5.45 5.81
CA GLU A 53 -8.86 -6.14 6.77
C GLU A 53 -7.56 -6.61 6.13
N GLU A 54 -7.60 -7.15 4.91
CA GLU A 54 -6.41 -7.55 4.16
C GLU A 54 -5.55 -6.34 3.79
N LEU A 55 -6.17 -5.22 3.40
CA LEU A 55 -5.45 -3.96 3.16
C LEU A 55 -4.74 -3.44 4.40
N GLU A 56 -5.39 -3.52 5.57
CA GLU A 56 -4.79 -3.09 6.83
C GLU A 56 -3.64 -4.01 7.26
N LYS A 57 -3.80 -5.33 7.10
CA LYS A 57 -2.71 -6.30 7.35
C LYS A 57 -1.51 -6.05 6.45
N GLU A 58 -1.75 -5.80 5.17
CA GLU A 58 -0.69 -5.47 4.20
C GLU A 58 0.01 -4.16 4.59
N ARG A 59 -0.72 -3.14 5.04
CA ARG A 59 -0.15 -1.88 5.55
C ARG A 59 0.77 -2.14 6.74
N LEU A 60 0.28 -2.85 7.76
CA LEU A 60 1.04 -3.19 8.97
C LEU A 60 2.29 -4.01 8.63
N LEU A 61 2.18 -4.97 7.71
CA LEU A 61 3.30 -5.79 7.27
C LEU A 61 4.38 -4.95 6.60
N ARG A 62 4.00 -3.99 5.74
CA ARG A 62 4.96 -3.08 5.10
C ARG A 62 5.65 -2.17 6.10
N GLU A 63 4.93 -1.69 7.10
CA GLU A 63 5.52 -0.88 8.19
C GLU A 63 6.53 -1.71 8.98
N LEU A 64 6.19 -2.94 9.35
CA LEU A 64 7.09 -3.86 10.03
C LEU A 64 8.34 -4.17 9.19
N GLN A 65 8.18 -4.43 7.89
CA GLN A 65 9.31 -4.67 6.98
C GLN A 65 10.23 -3.45 6.89
N ALA A 66 9.67 -2.24 6.87
CA ALA A 66 10.44 -1.01 6.85
C ALA A 66 11.23 -0.82 8.15
N GLU A 67 10.60 -1.06 9.30
CA GLU A 67 11.23 -1.01 10.63
C GLU A 67 12.36 -2.03 10.76
N VAL A 68 12.12 -3.29 10.40
CA VAL A 68 13.15 -4.34 10.41
C VAL A 68 14.33 -3.94 9.53
N LYS A 69 14.08 -3.41 8.33
CA LYS A 69 15.15 -2.96 7.43
C LYS A 69 15.94 -1.79 8.02
N ALA A 70 15.28 -0.86 8.70
CA ALA A 70 15.95 0.23 9.40
C ALA A 70 16.84 -0.31 10.52
N SER A 71 16.31 -1.19 11.39
CA SER A 71 17.06 -1.83 12.47
C SER A 71 18.28 -2.60 11.95
N LEU A 72 18.15 -3.39 10.87
CA LEU A 72 19.28 -4.08 10.25
C LEU A 72 20.35 -3.11 9.73
N THR A 73 19.94 -1.94 9.25
CA THR A 73 20.86 -0.89 8.76
C THR A 73 21.62 -0.25 9.93
N GLU A 74 20.93 0.01 11.05
CA GLU A 74 21.53 0.53 12.29
C GLU A 74 22.54 -0.49 12.87
N MET A 75 22.16 -1.76 12.93
CA MET A 75 23.05 -2.84 13.38
C MET A 75 24.29 -2.95 12.49
N ALA A 76 24.14 -2.86 11.17
CA ALA A 76 25.26 -2.86 10.23
C ALA A 76 26.18 -1.63 10.39
N ALA A 77 25.62 -0.50 10.84
CA ALA A 77 26.35 0.71 11.19
C ALA A 77 26.99 0.67 12.59
N GLY A 78 26.86 -0.46 13.32
CA GLY A 78 27.40 -0.65 14.66
C GLY A 78 26.51 -0.09 15.77
N GLN A 79 25.27 0.30 15.46
CA GLN A 79 24.27 0.70 16.45
C GLN A 79 23.41 -0.52 16.81
N TYR A 80 23.70 -1.14 17.94
CA TYR A 80 22.99 -2.31 18.45
C TYR A 80 22.84 -2.22 19.97
N TYR A 81 21.80 -2.87 20.48
CA TYR A 81 21.61 -3.06 21.91
C TYR A 81 22.39 -4.29 22.39
N THR A 82 23.01 -4.16 23.55
CA THR A 82 23.50 -5.31 24.32
C THR A 82 22.33 -6.08 24.94
N GLU A 83 22.59 -7.30 25.41
CA GLU A 83 21.56 -8.11 26.06
C GLU A 83 20.96 -7.41 27.29
N GLU A 84 21.79 -6.75 28.10
CA GLU A 84 21.37 -6.01 29.30
C GLU A 84 20.46 -4.83 28.93
N GLU A 85 20.84 -4.03 27.94
CA GLU A 85 20.03 -2.91 27.45
C GLU A 85 18.68 -3.37 26.85
N LEU A 86 18.67 -4.51 26.17
CA LEU A 86 17.45 -5.10 25.61
C LEU A 86 16.49 -5.58 26.70
N ARG A 87 17.02 -6.23 27.75
CA ARG A 87 16.23 -6.69 28.90
C ARG A 87 15.61 -5.51 29.66
N ASP A 88 16.40 -4.48 29.93
CA ASP A 88 15.92 -3.26 30.56
C ASP A 88 14.87 -2.54 29.69
N TYR A 89 15.05 -2.49 28.37
CA TYR A 89 14.11 -1.85 27.45
C TYR A 89 12.78 -2.61 27.32
N LEU A 90 12.84 -3.94 27.29
CA LEU A 90 11.67 -4.81 27.10
C LEU A 90 10.97 -5.16 28.42
N ASP A 91 11.54 -4.77 29.57
CA ASP A 91 11.04 -5.09 30.92
C ASP A 91 10.92 -6.62 31.14
N ILE A 92 11.95 -7.38 30.75
CA ILE A 92 12.00 -8.87 30.80
C ILE A 92 13.30 -9.47 31.36
#